data_AF-A0AA37I7D1-F1
#
_entry.id   AF-A0AA37I7D1-F1
#
_cell.length_a   1.000
_cell.length_b   1.000
_cell.length_c   1.000
_cell.angle_alpha   90.00
_cell.angle_beta   90.00
_cell.angle_gamma   90.00
#
_symmetry.space_group_name_H-M   'P 1'
#
loop_
_entity.id
_entity.type
_entity.pdbx_description
1 polymer ?
#
loop_
_entity_poly.entity_id
_entity_poly.type
_entity_poly.pdbx_seq_one_letter_code
_entity_poly.pdbx_strand_id
1 'polypeptide(L)'
;MPTDVDIITDEQIASIADRLTQEGRKVTPVSVWTEAGRGSVVAIAAGLQRWRDAHSPDMPQQAPTGLPDDLAETLVNVARRLWTVSRDETERMSGQRLSVVSQRLSTALAERDEALAEFQKTGDEAAKNRQQTTETLSALRASEDSVARLRQEFEAATARAQTAESRVEEAQQRASAEQARLEALNASLDEERRAKGALNEDIARIAQERDQARQDHTELHASMSGKDEALARIAEELDQARQQHGNLHASLVGKDEELARIADERNQARQQHEQLSASLADKDETLARIAQERDQARQDHTELHALMAGKDDELARIAQERDQVRQQHEALSLAAQEKSAEAERWSQDANAAHARAQTAEAQASESLARVAALEAELNEVRGALAAERENAAALKTEISAHRDHAGRVGGELDEARKQISVLMEQKAEQGAELARVSNDVNALRERAESAEKNATDLAKRLVEKEQGEESELASLQRQISAQAKAHSKAYDDLRANAEQWVTYAKDLRQRLDVANEKILFIDARSTGEVALMRRLAVELERMKPDHELVLREAQQKLIGDKMTQQLAQKGYRYDPATAVMSKIET
;
A
#
# COMPACT_ATOMS: atom_id res chain seq x y z
N MET A 1 -42.62 44.83 12.74
CA MET A 1 -43.34 45.75 13.65
C MET A 1 -42.35 46.82 14.08
N PRO A 2 -42.40 48.06 13.57
CA PRO A 2 -41.63 49.14 14.15
C PRO A 2 -42.34 49.53 15.45
N THR A 3 -41.63 49.40 16.57
CA THR A 3 -42.03 49.87 17.89
C THR A 3 -42.28 51.37 17.85
N ASP A 4 -43.40 51.80 18.45
CA ASP A 4 -43.70 53.19 18.78
C ASP A 4 -42.44 53.83 19.38
N VAL A 5 -41.79 54.67 18.59
CA VAL A 5 -40.75 55.55 19.09
C VAL A 5 -41.46 56.55 19.97
N ASP A 6 -41.00 56.71 21.22
CA ASP A 6 -41.45 57.74 22.14
C ASP A 6 -41.27 59.15 21.52
N ILE A 7 -42.27 59.62 20.77
CA ILE A 7 -42.25 60.93 20.11
C ILE A 7 -42.66 61.98 21.15
N ILE A 8 -41.69 62.76 21.60
CA ILE A 8 -41.94 63.99 22.36
C ILE A 8 -42.46 65.07 21.39
N THR A 9 -43.55 65.76 21.76
CA THR A 9 -44.14 66.81 20.92
C THR A 9 -43.48 68.16 21.13
N ASP A 10 -43.54 69.04 20.13
CA ASP A 10 -42.98 70.39 20.20
C ASP A 10 -43.57 71.23 21.34
N GLU A 11 -44.85 71.07 21.66
CA GLU A 11 -45.50 71.72 22.81
C GLU A 11 -44.95 71.25 24.16
N GLN A 12 -44.62 69.96 24.28
CA GLN A 12 -43.99 69.44 25.50
C GLN A 12 -42.57 69.99 25.66
N ILE A 13 -41.81 70.10 24.55
CA ILE A 13 -40.49 70.73 24.52
C ILE A 13 -40.58 72.21 24.92
N ALA A 14 -41.53 72.95 24.37
CA ALA A 14 -41.76 74.36 24.69
C ALA A 14 -42.15 74.57 26.16
N SER A 15 -43.08 73.76 26.70
CA SER A 15 -43.51 73.87 28.10
C SER A 15 -42.38 73.56 29.10
N ILE A 16 -41.51 72.59 28.79
CA ILE A 16 -40.32 72.28 29.61
C ILE A 16 -39.30 73.41 29.50
N ALA A 17 -39.10 73.98 28.31
CA ALA A 17 -38.21 75.12 28.09
C ALA A 17 -38.67 76.37 28.85
N ASP A 18 -39.96 76.68 28.84
CA ASP A 18 -40.55 77.80 29.57
C ASP A 18 -40.38 77.62 31.09
N ARG A 19 -40.60 76.41 31.59
CA ARG A 19 -40.42 76.08 33.01
C ARG A 19 -38.96 76.22 33.45
N LEU A 20 -38.02 75.66 32.68
CA LEU A 20 -36.59 75.80 32.94
C LEU A 20 -36.15 77.27 32.90
N THR A 21 -36.75 78.09 32.01
CA THR A 21 -36.51 79.53 31.93
C THR A 21 -37.05 80.27 33.17
N GLN A 22 -38.25 79.93 33.64
CA GLN A 22 -38.83 80.49 34.87
C GLN A 22 -38.03 80.11 36.13
N GLU A 23 -37.44 78.91 36.15
CA GLU A 23 -36.55 78.43 37.21
C GLU A 23 -35.13 79.04 37.15
N GLY A 24 -34.82 79.85 36.13
CA GLY A 24 -33.48 80.43 35.91
C GLY A 24 -32.42 79.41 35.50
N ARG A 25 -32.82 78.20 35.08
CA ARG A 25 -31.92 77.13 34.61
C ARG A 25 -31.66 77.29 33.10
N LYS A 26 -30.44 76.93 32.66
CA LYS A 26 -30.08 77.02 31.23
C LYS A 26 -30.89 76.03 30.40
N VAL A 27 -31.63 76.52 29.41
CA VAL A 27 -32.36 75.70 28.44
C VAL A 27 -31.40 75.18 27.36
N THR A 28 -31.14 73.87 27.37
CA THR A 28 -30.30 73.16 26.39
C THR A 28 -31.00 71.87 25.94
N PRO A 29 -30.67 71.30 24.76
CA PRO A 29 -31.26 70.04 24.32
C PRO A 29 -31.08 68.90 25.33
N VAL A 30 -29.95 68.89 26.04
CA VAL A 30 -29.67 67.91 27.09
C VAL A 30 -30.50 68.17 28.35
N SER A 31 -30.65 69.42 28.78
CA SER A 31 -31.46 69.74 29.98
C SER A 31 -32.95 69.43 29.79
N VAL A 32 -33.47 69.70 28.59
CA VAL A 32 -34.86 69.35 28.24
C VAL A 32 -35.03 67.84 28.10
N TRP A 33 -34.04 67.13 27.53
CA TRP A 33 -34.06 65.67 27.47
C TRP A 33 -34.03 65.02 28.86
N THR A 34 -33.22 65.52 29.80
CA THR A 34 -33.20 65.03 31.19
C THR A 34 -34.53 65.24 31.91
N GLU A 35 -35.22 66.35 31.65
CA GLU A 35 -36.51 66.65 32.30
C GLU A 35 -37.67 65.91 31.63
N ALA A 36 -37.60 65.68 30.32
CA ALA A 36 -38.60 64.93 29.57
C ALA A 36 -38.46 63.42 29.75
N GLY A 37 -37.24 62.92 29.99
CA GLY A 37 -36.92 61.50 30.20
C GLY A 37 -37.15 60.60 28.97
N ARG A 38 -37.53 61.16 27.83
CA ARG A 38 -37.88 60.42 26.59
C ARG A 38 -37.70 61.29 25.34
N GLY A 39 -37.65 60.64 24.18
CA GLY A 39 -37.46 61.28 22.87
C GLY A 39 -36.01 61.39 22.43
N SER A 40 -35.78 61.60 21.13
CA SER A 40 -34.44 61.82 20.56
C SER A 40 -33.94 63.22 20.87
N VAL A 41 -32.70 63.34 21.37
CA VAL A 41 -32.02 64.63 21.62
C VAL A 41 -32.01 65.52 20.37
N VAL A 42 -31.95 64.92 19.18
CA VAL A 42 -31.99 65.65 17.90
C VAL A 42 -33.37 66.25 17.62
N ALA A 43 -34.45 65.52 17.93
CA ALA A 43 -35.81 66.04 17.79
C ALA A 43 -36.08 67.16 18.82
N ILE A 44 -35.58 67.00 20.05
CA ILE A 44 -35.64 68.04 21.09
C ILE A 44 -34.85 69.28 20.69
N ALA A 45 -33.66 69.12 20.10
CA ALA A 45 -32.88 70.24 19.61
C ALA A 45 -33.63 71.04 18.51
N ALA A 46 -34.32 70.35 17.60
CA ALA A 46 -35.12 70.97 16.56
C ALA A 46 -36.36 71.70 17.13
N GLY A 47 -37.07 71.10 18.09
CA GLY A 47 -38.20 71.75 18.76
C GLY A 47 -37.78 72.95 19.62
N LEU A 48 -36.64 72.85 20.31
CA LEU A 48 -36.05 73.97 21.06
C LEU A 48 -35.60 75.11 20.16
N GLN A 49 -35.18 74.80 18.93
CA GLN A 49 -34.85 75.84 17.96
C GLN A 49 -36.10 76.62 17.56
N ARG A 50 -37.21 75.93 17.24
CA ARG A 50 -38.50 76.57 16.95
C ARG A 50 -39.04 77.38 18.13
N TRP A 51 -38.91 76.87 19.35
CA TRP A 51 -39.26 77.60 20.57
C TRP A 51 -38.42 78.88 20.72
N ARG A 52 -37.10 78.82 20.49
CA ARG A 52 -36.21 80.00 20.53
C ARG A 52 -36.52 81.02 19.44
N ASP A 53 -36.88 80.54 18.25
CA ASP A 53 -37.26 81.41 17.13
C ASP A 53 -38.59 82.13 17.46
N ALA A 54 -39.54 81.44 18.13
CA ALA A 54 -40.80 82.02 18.59
C ALA A 54 -40.67 82.92 19.83
N HIS A 55 -39.66 82.70 20.68
CA HIS A 55 -39.38 83.45 21.90
C HIS A 55 -38.20 84.41 21.76
N SER A 56 -37.73 84.69 20.54
CA SER A 56 -36.73 85.73 20.34
C SER A 56 -37.34 87.06 20.76
N PRO A 57 -36.82 87.71 21.81
CA PRO A 57 -37.30 89.03 22.19
C PRO A 57 -36.97 89.97 21.04
N ASP A 58 -38.02 90.62 20.53
CA ASP A 58 -37.92 91.87 19.82
C ASP A 58 -36.96 92.75 20.64
N MET A 59 -35.79 93.02 20.08
CA MET A 59 -34.71 93.72 20.79
C MET A 59 -35.28 95.02 21.35
N PRO A 60 -35.15 95.29 22.66
CA PRO A 60 -35.72 96.50 23.23
C PRO A 60 -35.16 97.71 22.49
N GLN A 61 -36.06 98.41 21.78
CA GLN A 61 -35.79 99.76 21.30
C GLN A 61 -35.34 100.59 22.49
N GLN A 62 -34.19 101.23 22.29
CA GLN A 62 -33.47 102.03 23.26
C GLN A 62 -34.42 102.93 24.07
N ALA A 63 -34.33 102.82 25.39
CA ALA A 63 -34.86 103.83 26.29
C ALA A 63 -34.32 105.21 25.85
N PRO A 64 -35.14 106.28 25.85
CA PRO A 64 -34.67 107.60 25.48
C PRO A 64 -33.75 108.11 26.58
N THR A 65 -32.45 107.84 26.46
CA THR A 65 -31.44 108.57 27.22
C THR A 65 -31.34 109.94 26.59
N GLY A 66 -31.84 110.97 27.29
CA GLY A 66 -31.62 112.37 26.94
C GLY A 66 -30.13 112.64 26.79
N LEU A 67 -29.66 112.58 25.56
CA LEU A 67 -28.32 112.92 25.10
C LEU A 67 -28.50 113.70 23.79
N PRO A 68 -27.81 114.84 23.59
CA PRO A 68 -27.86 115.58 22.32
C PRO A 68 -27.50 114.67 21.14
N ASP A 69 -28.24 114.76 20.02
CA ASP A 69 -28.13 113.86 18.86
C ASP A 69 -26.68 113.68 18.35
N ASP A 70 -25.88 114.74 18.37
CA ASP A 70 -24.45 114.72 18.01
C ASP A 70 -23.59 113.78 18.88
N LEU A 71 -23.90 113.70 20.18
CA LEU A 71 -23.18 112.84 21.11
C LEU A 71 -23.63 111.38 21.01
N ALA A 72 -24.90 111.15 20.67
CA ALA A 72 -25.40 109.81 20.40
C ALA A 72 -24.78 109.23 19.12
N GLU A 73 -24.66 110.04 18.06
CA GLU A 73 -24.10 109.60 16.77
C GLU A 73 -22.59 109.29 16.87
N THR A 74 -21.84 110.11 17.61
CA THR A 74 -20.41 109.84 17.87
C THR A 74 -20.19 108.60 18.73
N LEU A 75 -21.00 108.38 19.77
CA LEU A 75 -20.93 107.15 20.58
C LEU A 75 -21.34 105.91 19.78
N VAL A 76 -22.34 106.00 18.91
CA VAL A 76 -22.75 104.91 18.01
C VAL A 76 -21.67 104.59 16.98
N ASN A 77 -21.00 105.59 16.40
CA ASN A 77 -19.89 105.38 15.47
C ASN A 77 -18.65 104.78 16.15
N VAL A 78 -18.36 105.19 17.39
CA VAL A 78 -17.29 104.60 18.22
C VAL A 78 -17.65 103.16 18.58
N ALA A 79 -18.88 102.89 18.99
CA ALA A 79 -19.37 101.54 19.28
C ALA A 79 -19.30 100.64 18.04
N ARG A 80 -19.67 101.15 16.85
CA ARG A 80 -19.54 100.41 15.58
C ARG A 80 -18.09 100.08 15.26
N ARG A 81 -17.15 101.03 15.38
CA ARG A 81 -15.72 100.77 15.09
C ARG A 81 -15.09 99.80 16.10
N LEU A 82 -15.39 99.94 17.39
CA LEU A 82 -14.96 98.98 18.42
C LEU A 82 -15.53 97.59 18.15
N TRP A 83 -16.81 97.52 17.78
CA TRP A 83 -17.46 96.28 17.40
C TRP A 83 -16.81 95.64 16.18
N THR A 84 -16.51 96.41 15.13
CA THR A 84 -15.82 95.89 13.93
C THR A 84 -14.42 95.38 14.27
N VAL A 85 -13.61 96.14 15.00
CA VAL A 85 -12.23 95.72 15.34
C VAL A 85 -12.23 94.49 16.26
N SER A 86 -13.09 94.48 17.29
CA SER A 86 -13.24 93.32 18.17
C SER A 86 -13.75 92.09 17.40
N ARG A 87 -14.65 92.29 16.43
CA ARG A 87 -15.17 91.23 15.58
C ARG A 87 -14.09 90.68 14.65
N ASP A 88 -13.35 91.54 13.96
CA ASP A 88 -12.28 91.12 13.04
C ASP A 88 -11.17 90.36 13.78
N GLU A 89 -10.82 90.77 15.01
CA GLU A 89 -9.81 90.09 15.82
C GLU A 89 -10.30 88.72 16.32
N THR A 90 -11.58 88.63 16.74
CA THR A 90 -12.18 87.35 17.13
C THR A 90 -12.36 86.40 15.95
N GLU A 91 -12.69 86.91 14.75
CA GLU A 91 -12.72 86.14 13.50
C GLU A 91 -11.32 85.63 13.11
N ARG A 92 -10.26 86.46 13.24
CA ARG A 92 -8.88 86.01 13.02
C ARG A 92 -8.45 84.92 14.00
N MET A 93 -8.66 85.13 15.30
CA MET A 93 -8.25 84.18 16.33
C MET A 93 -9.04 82.88 16.27
N SER A 94 -10.33 82.94 15.95
CA SER A 94 -11.14 81.75 15.72
C SER A 94 -10.73 81.01 14.44
N GLY A 95 -10.42 81.73 13.35
CA GLY A 95 -9.89 81.15 12.11
C GLY A 95 -8.56 80.42 12.32
N GLN A 96 -7.62 81.02 13.07
CA GLN A 96 -6.35 80.39 13.43
C GLN A 96 -6.56 79.11 14.26
N ARG A 97 -7.43 79.15 15.27
CA ARG A 97 -7.76 77.98 16.09
C ARG A 97 -8.45 76.89 15.27
N LEU A 98 -9.36 77.26 14.38
CA LEU A 98 -10.06 76.31 13.50
C LEU A 98 -9.07 75.64 12.53
N SER A 99 -8.11 76.39 11.99
CA SER A 99 -7.05 75.84 11.12
C SER A 99 -6.19 74.82 11.86
N VAL A 100 -5.74 75.11 13.08
CA VAL A 100 -4.91 74.18 13.87
C VAL A 100 -5.71 72.93 14.24
N VAL A 101 -6.98 73.08 14.64
CA VAL A 101 -7.85 71.94 14.96
C VAL A 101 -8.15 71.11 13.70
N SER A 102 -8.40 71.75 12.56
CA SER A 102 -8.62 71.07 11.28
C SER A 102 -7.38 70.30 10.84
N GLN A 103 -6.19 70.89 10.97
CA GLN A 103 -4.92 70.21 10.68
C GLN A 103 -4.70 69.00 11.58
N ARG A 104 -4.92 69.13 12.89
CA ARG A 104 -4.82 68.01 13.83
C ARG A 104 -5.83 66.90 13.51
N LEU A 105 -7.06 67.25 13.17
CA LEU A 105 -8.08 66.29 12.76
C LEU A 105 -7.67 65.56 11.47
N SER A 106 -7.12 66.28 10.47
CA SER A 106 -6.65 65.65 9.24
C SER A 106 -5.49 64.67 9.48
N THR A 107 -4.59 65.02 10.41
CA THR A 107 -3.47 64.15 10.80
C THR A 107 -3.99 62.88 11.50
N ALA A 108 -4.90 63.03 12.46
CA ALA A 108 -5.48 61.90 13.18
C ALA A 108 -6.31 60.97 12.27
N LEU A 109 -6.98 61.52 11.25
CA LEU A 109 -7.68 60.71 10.26
C LEU A 109 -6.70 59.92 9.37
N ALA A 110 -5.59 60.55 8.96
CA ALA A 110 -4.55 59.87 8.19
C ALA A 110 -3.89 58.74 9.00
N GLU A 111 -3.54 58.99 10.27
CA GLU A 111 -2.99 57.97 11.18
C GLU A 111 -3.97 56.81 11.40
N ARG A 112 -5.27 57.10 11.52
CA ARG A 112 -6.31 56.06 11.63
C ARG A 112 -6.40 55.22 10.36
N ASP A 113 -6.40 55.86 9.19
CA ASP A 113 -6.53 55.16 7.91
C ASP A 113 -5.29 54.31 7.61
N GLU A 114 -4.10 54.77 7.99
CA GLU A 114 -2.86 53.99 7.96
C GLU A 114 -2.92 52.79 8.90
N ALA A 115 -3.34 52.98 10.16
CA ALA A 115 -3.50 51.88 11.12
C ALA A 115 -4.55 50.85 10.67
N LEU A 116 -5.63 51.30 10.01
CA LEU A 116 -6.63 50.40 9.42
C LEU A 116 -6.07 49.60 8.25
N ALA A 117 -5.26 50.23 7.38
CA ALA A 117 -4.60 49.54 6.29
C ALA A 117 -3.60 48.49 6.78
N GLU A 118 -2.80 48.82 7.82
CA GLU A 118 -1.91 47.86 8.47
C GLU A 118 -2.69 46.70 9.10
N PHE A 119 -3.79 46.99 9.82
CA PHE A 119 -4.62 45.95 10.41
C PHE A 119 -5.21 45.01 9.34
N GLN A 120 -5.74 45.55 8.24
CA GLN A 120 -6.24 44.76 7.12
C GLN A 120 -5.16 43.86 6.53
N LYS A 121 -3.97 44.42 6.30
CA LYS A 121 -2.81 43.67 5.80
C LYS A 121 -2.44 42.51 6.72
N THR A 122 -2.37 42.73 8.04
CA THR A 122 -2.09 41.64 8.99
C THR A 122 -3.20 40.58 9.02
N GLY A 123 -4.45 40.98 8.80
CA GLY A 123 -5.58 40.07 8.65
C GLY A 123 -5.47 39.17 7.42
N ASP A 124 -5.08 39.75 6.28
CA ASP A 124 -4.86 39.03 5.01
C ASP A 124 -3.67 38.07 5.11
N GLU A 125 -2.57 38.50 5.74
CA GLU A 125 -1.41 37.66 6.02
C GLU A 125 -1.78 36.48 6.95
N ALA A 126 -2.57 36.73 8.00
CA ALA A 126 -3.06 35.68 8.89
C ALA A 126 -4.04 34.71 8.18
N ALA A 127 -4.86 35.19 7.24
CA ALA A 127 -5.71 34.34 6.41
C ALA A 127 -4.88 33.46 5.48
N LYS A 128 -3.85 34.01 4.82
CA LYS A 128 -2.92 33.27 3.98
C LYS A 128 -2.16 32.20 4.76
N ASN A 129 -1.66 32.53 5.96
CA ASN A 129 -0.98 31.58 6.83
C ASN A 129 -1.91 30.43 7.27
N ARG A 130 -3.19 30.72 7.56
CA ARG A 130 -4.20 29.69 7.88
C ARG A 130 -4.47 28.78 6.68
N GLN A 131 -4.56 29.33 5.48
CA GLN A 131 -4.73 28.56 4.25
C GLN A 131 -3.53 27.63 4.02
N GLN A 132 -2.29 28.15 4.10
CA GLN A 132 -1.07 27.35 3.98
C GLN A 132 -0.99 26.24 5.04
N THR A 133 -1.42 26.52 6.27
CA THR A 133 -1.49 25.51 7.35
C THR A 133 -2.50 24.40 7.00
N THR A 134 -3.64 24.76 6.41
CA THR A 134 -4.67 23.80 6.01
C THR A 134 -4.20 22.94 4.83
N GLU A 135 -3.54 23.54 3.85
CA GLU A 135 -2.95 22.85 2.70
C GLU A 135 -1.82 21.91 3.10
N THR A 136 -0.95 22.33 4.03
CA THR A 136 0.12 21.45 4.54
C THR A 136 -0.44 20.30 5.38
N LEU A 137 -1.49 20.53 6.18
CA LEU A 137 -2.19 19.46 6.91
C LEU A 137 -2.90 18.47 5.97
N SER A 138 -3.52 18.94 4.90
CA SER A 138 -4.17 18.05 3.93
C SER A 138 -3.14 17.23 3.14
N ALA A 139 -2.02 17.85 2.76
CA ALA A 139 -0.89 17.14 2.14
C ALA A 139 -0.28 16.11 3.09
N LEU A 140 -0.11 16.44 4.38
CA LEU A 140 0.37 15.51 5.39
C LEU A 140 -0.57 14.29 5.51
N ARG A 141 -1.88 14.52 5.66
CA ARG A 141 -2.87 13.43 5.71
C ARG A 141 -2.86 12.56 4.46
N ALA A 142 -2.79 13.15 3.28
CA ALA A 142 -2.68 12.39 2.03
C ALA A 142 -1.41 11.53 1.98
N SER A 143 -0.29 12.05 2.51
CA SER A 143 0.95 11.29 2.63
C SER A 143 0.83 10.14 3.65
N GLU A 144 0.19 10.37 4.81
CA GLU A 144 -0.08 9.34 5.82
C GLU A 144 -0.96 8.22 5.27
N ASP A 145 -2.02 8.56 4.52
CA ASP A 145 -2.89 7.60 3.85
C ASP A 145 -2.12 6.78 2.80
N SER A 146 -1.21 7.42 2.04
CA SER A 146 -0.37 6.72 1.07
C SER A 146 0.60 5.74 1.75
N VAL A 147 1.19 6.13 2.89
CA VAL A 147 2.07 5.26 3.68
C VAL A 147 1.28 4.10 4.29
N ALA A 148 0.06 4.33 4.76
CA ALA A 148 -0.81 3.27 5.26
C ALA A 148 -1.15 2.24 4.16
N ARG A 149 -1.47 2.70 2.94
CA ARG A 149 -1.70 1.82 1.79
C ARG A 149 -0.45 1.02 1.42
N LEU A 150 0.71 1.66 1.33
CA LEU A 150 1.97 0.98 1.04
C LEU A 150 2.33 -0.08 2.10
N ARG A 151 2.06 0.19 3.39
CA ARG A 151 2.24 -0.80 4.46
C ARG A 151 1.33 -2.00 4.27
N GLN A 152 0.05 -1.78 3.96
CA GLN A 152 -0.90 -2.86 3.71
C GLN A 152 -0.50 -3.69 2.48
N GLU A 153 -0.04 -3.06 1.40
CA GLU A 153 0.48 -3.74 0.21
C GLU A 153 1.73 -4.55 0.53
N PHE A 154 2.63 -4.03 1.35
CA PHE A 154 3.83 -4.73 1.80
C PHE A 154 3.50 -5.95 2.67
N GLU A 155 2.55 -5.83 3.61
CA GLU A 155 2.06 -6.95 4.41
C GLU A 155 1.44 -8.04 3.52
N ALA A 156 0.62 -7.63 2.54
CA ALA A 156 0.02 -8.56 1.57
C ALA A 156 1.07 -9.24 0.69
N ALA A 157 2.09 -8.50 0.22
CA ALA A 157 3.21 -9.05 -0.54
C ALA A 157 4.02 -10.05 0.30
N THR A 158 4.26 -9.73 1.56
CA THR A 158 4.98 -10.62 2.50
C THR A 158 4.19 -11.90 2.76
N ALA A 159 2.87 -11.83 2.98
CA ALA A 159 2.02 -13.01 3.13
C ALA A 159 2.01 -13.90 1.88
N ARG A 160 2.02 -13.30 0.68
CA ARG A 160 2.15 -14.03 -0.60
C ARG A 160 3.51 -14.70 -0.72
N ALA A 161 4.59 -14.02 -0.34
CA ALA A 161 5.94 -14.58 -0.35
C ALA A 161 6.05 -15.79 0.60
N GLN A 162 5.56 -15.68 1.83
CA GLN A 162 5.53 -16.79 2.80
C GLN A 162 4.71 -17.99 2.27
N THR A 163 3.59 -17.73 1.60
CA THR A 163 2.78 -18.79 0.98
C THR A 163 3.51 -19.44 -0.21
N ALA A 164 4.30 -18.67 -0.97
CA ALA A 164 5.12 -19.22 -2.04
C ALA A 164 6.28 -20.05 -1.48
N GLU A 165 6.93 -19.59 -0.42
CA GLU A 165 7.99 -20.32 0.30
C GLU A 165 7.48 -21.67 0.82
N SER A 166 6.32 -21.69 1.49
CA SER A 166 5.75 -22.97 1.98
C SER A 166 5.44 -23.94 0.83
N ARG A 167 4.93 -23.45 -0.31
CA ARG A 167 4.71 -24.28 -1.51
C ARG A 167 6.02 -24.81 -2.10
N VAL A 168 7.10 -24.03 -2.09
CA VAL A 168 8.42 -24.47 -2.53
C VAL A 168 8.97 -25.55 -1.59
N GLU A 169 8.83 -25.38 -0.28
CA GLU A 169 9.22 -26.39 0.71
C GLU A 169 8.44 -27.71 0.52
N GLU A 170 7.11 -27.63 0.34
CA GLU A 170 6.28 -28.80 0.04
C GLU A 170 6.70 -29.48 -1.28
N ALA A 171 6.96 -28.70 -2.34
CA ALA A 171 7.40 -29.23 -3.61
C ALA A 171 8.78 -29.92 -3.50
N GLN A 172 9.70 -29.36 -2.70
CA GLN A 172 11.00 -29.95 -2.44
C GLN A 172 10.89 -31.25 -1.63
N GLN A 173 10.00 -31.31 -0.64
CA GLN A 173 9.71 -32.55 0.09
C GLN A 173 9.15 -33.62 -0.84
N ARG A 174 8.17 -33.27 -1.70
CA ARG A 174 7.62 -34.21 -2.70
C ARG A 174 8.68 -34.70 -3.67
N ALA A 175 9.53 -33.81 -4.18
CA ALA A 175 10.64 -34.19 -5.06
C ALA A 175 11.61 -35.15 -4.36
N SER A 176 11.94 -34.92 -3.09
CA SER A 176 12.81 -35.82 -2.32
C SER A 176 12.17 -37.21 -2.10
N ALA A 177 10.85 -37.26 -1.87
CA ALA A 177 10.13 -38.51 -1.71
C ALA A 177 10.04 -39.30 -3.02
N GLU A 178 9.78 -38.63 -4.15
CA GLU A 178 9.80 -39.25 -5.47
C GLU A 178 11.21 -39.74 -5.84
N GLN A 179 12.25 -38.97 -5.54
CA GLN A 179 13.64 -39.40 -5.75
C GLN A 179 13.96 -40.68 -4.95
N ALA A 180 13.57 -40.73 -3.68
CA ALA A 180 13.75 -41.93 -2.85
C ALA A 180 12.96 -43.14 -3.39
N ARG A 181 11.76 -42.92 -3.94
CA ARG A 181 10.97 -43.97 -4.61
C ARG A 181 11.64 -44.46 -5.88
N LEU A 182 12.19 -43.56 -6.71
CA LEU A 182 12.93 -43.92 -7.92
C LEU A 182 14.19 -44.72 -7.58
N GLU A 183 14.93 -44.32 -6.55
CA GLU A 183 16.10 -45.07 -6.08
C GLU A 183 15.72 -46.47 -5.59
N ALA A 184 14.64 -46.60 -4.82
CA ALA A 184 14.13 -47.89 -4.37
C ALA A 184 13.68 -48.79 -5.56
N LEU A 185 13.03 -48.20 -6.55
CA LEU A 185 12.57 -48.93 -7.74
C LEU A 185 13.75 -49.37 -8.61
N ASN A 186 14.77 -48.52 -8.78
CA ASN A 186 16.01 -48.88 -9.47
C ASN A 186 16.77 -49.99 -8.74
N ALA A 187 16.86 -49.93 -7.41
CA ALA A 187 17.47 -50.99 -6.61
C ALA A 187 16.74 -52.33 -6.79
N SER A 188 15.40 -52.31 -6.80
CA SER A 188 14.57 -53.49 -7.08
C SER A 188 14.80 -54.05 -8.49
N LEU A 189 14.87 -53.18 -9.50
CA LEU A 189 15.14 -53.58 -10.88
C LEU A 189 16.54 -54.19 -11.04
N ASP A 190 17.55 -53.62 -10.39
CA ASP A 190 18.91 -54.17 -10.41
C ASP A 190 18.97 -55.52 -9.70
N GLU A 191 18.20 -55.72 -8.63
CA GLU A 191 18.08 -57.02 -7.98
C GLU A 191 17.38 -58.04 -8.89
N GLU A 192 16.32 -57.66 -9.60
CA GLU A 192 15.67 -58.52 -10.59
C GLU A 192 16.64 -58.86 -11.74
N ARG A 193 17.45 -57.91 -12.20
CA ARG A 193 18.49 -58.16 -13.22
C ARG A 193 19.56 -59.13 -12.71
N ARG A 194 19.99 -59.02 -11.45
CA ARG A 194 20.92 -59.98 -10.82
C ARG A 194 20.29 -61.36 -10.74
N ALA A 195 19.04 -61.45 -10.28
CA ALA A 195 18.31 -62.71 -10.21
C ALA A 195 18.14 -63.36 -11.60
N LYS A 196 17.80 -62.58 -12.63
CA LYS A 196 17.76 -63.06 -14.02
C LYS A 196 19.13 -63.49 -14.52
N GLY A 197 20.20 -62.77 -14.17
CA GLY A 197 21.58 -63.15 -14.46
C GLY A 197 21.92 -64.52 -13.89
N ALA A 198 21.65 -64.72 -12.59
CA ALA A 198 21.88 -65.99 -11.91
C ALA A 198 21.06 -67.14 -12.53
N LEU A 199 19.78 -66.90 -12.86
CA LEU A 199 18.95 -67.88 -13.56
C LEU A 199 19.52 -68.26 -14.94
N ASN A 200 20.03 -67.29 -15.70
CA ASN A 200 20.67 -67.56 -16.99
C ASN A 200 21.95 -68.39 -16.83
N GLU A 201 22.75 -68.11 -15.81
CA GLU A 201 23.94 -68.91 -15.48
C GLU A 201 23.56 -70.35 -15.10
N ASP A 202 22.50 -70.54 -14.31
CA ASP A 202 22.00 -71.87 -13.97
C ASP A 202 21.43 -72.61 -15.17
N ILE A 203 20.70 -71.92 -16.07
CA ILE A 203 20.25 -72.50 -17.34
C ILE A 203 21.45 -72.96 -18.17
N ALA A 204 22.51 -72.15 -18.25
CA ALA A 204 23.73 -72.52 -18.97
C ALA A 204 24.42 -73.73 -18.34
N ARG A 205 24.49 -73.79 -17.01
CA ARG A 205 25.02 -74.94 -16.24
C ARG A 205 24.22 -76.21 -16.51
N ILE A 206 22.89 -76.15 -16.41
CA ILE A 206 21.99 -77.28 -16.67
C ILE A 206 22.11 -77.74 -18.13
N ALA A 207 22.24 -76.80 -19.09
CA ALA A 207 22.44 -77.14 -20.49
C ALA A 207 23.77 -77.90 -20.70
N GLN A 208 24.85 -77.45 -20.05
CA GLN A 208 26.15 -78.14 -20.08
C GLN A 208 26.07 -79.53 -19.45
N GLU A 209 25.45 -79.66 -18.27
CA GLU A 209 25.25 -80.95 -17.59
C GLU A 209 24.43 -81.92 -18.45
N ARG A 210 23.38 -81.42 -19.11
CA ARG A 210 22.57 -82.22 -20.03
C ARG A 210 23.37 -82.67 -21.25
N ASP A 211 24.18 -81.79 -21.82
CA ASP A 211 25.00 -82.11 -22.99
C ASP A 211 26.10 -83.12 -22.63
N GLN A 212 26.69 -83.03 -21.43
CA GLN A 212 27.59 -84.04 -20.88
C GLN A 212 26.86 -85.38 -20.69
N ALA A 213 25.68 -85.39 -20.05
CA ALA A 213 24.90 -86.61 -19.86
C ALA A 213 24.52 -87.29 -21.19
N ARG A 214 24.28 -86.50 -22.25
CA ARG A 214 24.06 -87.02 -23.62
C ARG A 214 25.32 -87.67 -24.18
N GLN A 215 26.48 -87.05 -24.00
CA GLN A 215 27.77 -87.63 -24.41
C GLN A 215 28.03 -88.95 -23.69
N ASP A 216 27.86 -88.97 -22.37
CA ASP A 216 28.03 -90.18 -21.55
C ASP A 216 27.06 -91.29 -22.01
N HIS A 217 25.80 -90.94 -22.30
CA HIS A 217 24.83 -91.90 -22.84
C HIS A 217 25.25 -92.43 -24.21
N THR A 218 25.76 -91.60 -25.12
CA THR A 218 26.26 -92.07 -26.42
C THR A 218 27.49 -92.97 -26.28
N GLU A 219 28.39 -92.67 -25.35
CA GLU A 219 29.56 -93.52 -25.06
C GLU A 219 29.15 -94.86 -24.47
N LEU A 220 28.23 -94.87 -23.50
CA LEU A 220 27.66 -96.10 -22.95
C LEU A 220 26.98 -96.93 -24.03
N HIS A 221 26.20 -96.30 -24.92
CA HIS A 221 25.58 -97.00 -26.03
C HIS A 221 26.61 -97.57 -27.01
N ALA A 222 27.68 -96.85 -27.32
CA ALA A 222 28.77 -97.35 -28.16
C ALA A 222 29.49 -98.54 -27.50
N SER A 223 29.75 -98.47 -26.19
CA SER A 223 30.32 -99.59 -25.43
C SER A 223 29.40 -100.80 -25.39
N MET A 224 28.10 -100.59 -25.19
CA MET A 224 27.08 -101.65 -25.25
C MET A 224 27.05 -102.31 -26.63
N SER A 225 27.00 -101.52 -27.70
CA SER A 225 27.07 -102.02 -29.07
C SER A 225 28.34 -102.84 -29.33
N GLY A 226 29.49 -102.39 -28.83
CA GLY A 226 30.74 -103.16 -28.93
C GLY A 226 30.70 -104.48 -28.15
N LYS A 227 30.02 -104.52 -26.99
CA LYS A 227 29.79 -105.76 -26.25
C LYS A 227 28.80 -106.68 -26.96
N ASP A 228 27.75 -106.14 -27.57
CA ASP A 228 26.78 -106.91 -28.36
C ASP A 228 27.44 -107.54 -29.60
N GLU A 229 28.32 -106.81 -30.28
CA GLU A 229 29.15 -107.35 -31.37
C GLU A 229 30.09 -108.47 -30.88
N ALA A 230 30.70 -108.32 -29.70
CA ALA A 230 31.54 -109.36 -29.11
C ALA A 230 30.72 -110.60 -28.72
N LEU A 231 29.52 -110.41 -28.16
CA LEU A 231 28.58 -111.50 -27.88
C LEU A 231 28.13 -112.22 -29.16
N ALA A 232 27.89 -111.48 -30.26
CA ALA A 232 27.58 -112.06 -31.55
C ALA A 232 28.74 -112.91 -32.09
N ARG A 233 30.00 -112.46 -31.96
CA ARG A 233 31.19 -113.26 -32.32
C ARG A 233 31.31 -114.52 -31.48
N ILE A 234 31.11 -114.43 -30.16
CA ILE A 234 31.13 -115.60 -29.26
C ILE A 234 30.01 -116.59 -29.63
N ALA A 235 28.81 -116.10 -29.97
CA ALA A 235 27.72 -116.95 -30.43
C ALA A 235 28.06 -117.65 -31.76
N GLU A 236 28.70 -116.95 -32.70
CA GLU A 236 29.17 -117.53 -33.97
C GLU A 236 30.28 -118.58 -33.74
N GLU A 237 31.24 -118.30 -32.87
CA GLU A 237 32.27 -119.28 -32.44
C GLU A 237 31.64 -120.53 -31.80
N LEU A 238 30.61 -120.35 -30.96
CA LEU A 238 29.87 -121.45 -30.34
C LEU A 238 29.13 -122.31 -31.37
N ASP A 239 28.49 -121.70 -32.36
CA ASP A 239 27.81 -122.43 -33.43
C ASP A 239 28.79 -123.15 -34.36
N GLN A 240 29.96 -122.55 -34.64
CA GLN A 240 31.05 -123.24 -35.35
C GLN A 240 31.56 -124.44 -34.55
N ALA A 241 31.73 -124.32 -33.23
CA ALA A 241 32.11 -125.44 -32.37
C ALA A 241 31.05 -126.56 -32.36
N ARG A 242 29.76 -126.20 -32.36
CA ARG A 242 28.66 -127.17 -32.47
C ARG A 242 28.65 -127.89 -33.82
N GLN A 243 28.92 -127.20 -34.93
CA GLN A 243 29.06 -127.82 -36.24
C GLN A 243 30.27 -128.78 -36.30
N GLN A 244 31.42 -128.39 -35.74
CA GLN A 244 32.59 -129.26 -35.61
C GLN A 244 32.28 -130.52 -34.78
N HIS A 245 31.57 -130.36 -33.66
CA HIS A 245 31.10 -131.49 -32.84
C HIS A 245 30.13 -132.40 -33.62
N GLY A 246 29.21 -131.83 -34.40
CA GLY A 246 28.32 -132.58 -35.29
C GLY A 246 29.08 -133.41 -36.33
N ASN A 247 30.12 -132.84 -36.94
CA ASN A 247 30.97 -133.55 -37.91
C ASN A 247 31.77 -134.70 -37.26
N LEU A 248 32.28 -134.51 -36.04
CA LEU A 248 32.93 -135.57 -35.27
C LEU A 248 31.95 -136.68 -34.90
N HIS A 249 30.71 -136.33 -34.54
CA HIS A 249 29.67 -137.31 -34.25
C HIS A 249 29.29 -138.14 -35.50
N ALA A 250 29.19 -137.52 -36.68
CA ALA A 250 28.97 -138.23 -37.93
C ALA A 250 30.13 -139.19 -38.28
N SER A 251 31.38 -138.81 -37.99
CA SER A 251 32.53 -139.71 -38.14
C SER A 251 32.51 -140.88 -37.14
N LEU A 252 31.95 -140.69 -35.94
CA LEU A 252 31.76 -141.78 -34.97
C LEU A 252 30.68 -142.76 -35.43
N VAL A 253 29.55 -142.27 -35.94
CA VAL A 253 28.50 -143.11 -36.53
C VAL A 253 29.04 -143.94 -37.71
N GLY A 254 29.90 -143.35 -38.55
CA GLY A 254 30.58 -144.11 -39.62
C GLY A 254 31.50 -145.23 -39.12
N LYS A 255 32.08 -145.10 -37.91
CA LYS A 255 32.86 -146.19 -37.28
C LYS A 255 31.96 -147.26 -36.64
N ASP A 256 30.78 -146.90 -36.16
CA ASP A 256 29.79 -147.86 -35.64
C ASP A 256 29.20 -148.72 -36.76
N GLU A 257 29.07 -148.20 -37.99
CA GLU A 257 28.69 -148.97 -39.18
C GLU A 257 29.76 -149.98 -39.62
N GLU A 258 31.05 -149.70 -39.43
CA GLU A 258 32.14 -150.67 -39.64
C GLU A 258 32.14 -151.79 -38.59
N LEU A 259 31.76 -151.49 -37.34
CA LEU A 259 31.55 -152.51 -36.29
C LEU A 259 30.33 -153.41 -36.57
N ALA A 260 29.28 -152.88 -37.20
CA ALA A 260 28.13 -153.67 -37.63
C ALA A 260 28.49 -154.71 -38.72
N ARG A 261 29.37 -154.35 -39.68
CA ARG A 261 29.85 -155.29 -40.72
C ARG A 261 30.66 -156.46 -40.12
N ILE A 262 31.45 -156.21 -39.07
CA ILE A 262 32.19 -157.25 -38.34
C ILE A 262 31.25 -158.17 -37.54
N ALA A 263 30.09 -157.67 -37.10
CA ALA A 263 29.08 -158.47 -36.41
C ALA A 263 28.30 -159.42 -37.33
N ASP A 264 28.11 -159.05 -38.60
CA ASP A 264 27.40 -159.86 -39.60
C ASP A 264 28.23 -161.05 -40.12
N GLU A 265 29.56 -160.90 -40.26
CA GLU A 265 30.48 -162.00 -40.60
C GLU A 265 30.51 -163.09 -39.51
N ARG A 266 30.30 -162.72 -38.24
CA ARG A 266 30.22 -163.65 -37.10
C ARG A 266 28.88 -164.42 -37.04
N ASN A 267 27.79 -163.86 -37.57
CA ASN A 267 26.47 -164.49 -37.58
C ASN A 267 26.33 -165.54 -38.70
N GLN A 268 27.00 -165.35 -39.84
CA GLN A 268 27.08 -166.37 -40.91
C GLN A 268 27.79 -167.66 -40.48
N ALA A 269 28.69 -167.61 -39.50
CA ALA A 269 29.33 -168.79 -38.92
C ALA A 269 28.45 -169.57 -37.91
N ARG A 270 27.38 -168.94 -37.36
CA ARG A 270 26.43 -169.59 -36.43
C ARG A 270 25.29 -170.33 -37.11
N GLN A 271 24.84 -169.87 -38.28
CA GLN A 271 23.75 -170.51 -39.05
C GLN A 271 24.10 -171.91 -39.59
N GLN A 272 25.39 -172.25 -39.72
CA GLN A 272 25.84 -173.61 -40.10
C GLN A 272 25.74 -174.62 -38.94
N HIS A 273 25.57 -174.16 -37.69
CA HIS A 273 25.51 -175.00 -36.48
C HIS A 273 24.06 -175.34 -36.03
N GLU A 274 23.06 -174.62 -36.55
CA GLU A 274 21.64 -174.73 -36.15
C GLU A 274 20.86 -175.79 -36.96
N GLN A 275 21.35 -176.14 -38.16
CA GLN A 275 20.74 -177.15 -39.05
C GLN A 275 20.85 -178.60 -38.54
N LEU A 276 21.61 -178.85 -37.47
CA LEU A 276 21.70 -180.17 -36.80
C LEU A 276 20.68 -180.37 -35.65
N SER A 277 19.86 -179.36 -35.32
CA SER A 277 18.88 -179.41 -34.21
C SER A 277 17.43 -179.66 -34.66
N ALA A 278 17.22 -180.12 -35.90
CA ALA A 278 15.93 -180.28 -36.56
C ALA A 278 14.92 -181.29 -35.95
N SER A 279 15.23 -182.09 -34.93
CA SER A 279 14.54 -183.38 -34.78
C SER A 279 13.73 -183.56 -33.49
N LEU A 280 13.38 -182.48 -32.77
CA LEU A 280 12.75 -182.58 -31.44
C LEU A 280 11.43 -181.80 -31.32
N ALA A 281 10.35 -182.46 -31.79
CA ALA A 281 8.98 -182.39 -31.27
C ALA A 281 8.10 -181.25 -31.80
N ASP A 282 7.20 -181.42 -32.78
CA ASP A 282 6.35 -182.58 -33.14
C ASP A 282 5.34 -183.03 -32.06
N LYS A 283 5.04 -182.18 -31.05
CA LYS A 283 4.04 -182.51 -30.01
C LYS A 283 3.00 -181.47 -29.61
N ASP A 284 3.04 -180.22 -30.08
CA ASP A 284 2.13 -179.17 -29.55
C ASP A 284 0.88 -178.89 -30.41
N GLU A 285 0.52 -179.81 -31.31
CA GLU A 285 -0.68 -179.80 -32.17
C GLU A 285 -2.00 -180.02 -31.41
N THR A 286 -1.98 -180.23 -30.08
CA THR A 286 -3.19 -180.56 -29.29
C THR A 286 -3.79 -179.39 -28.50
N LEU A 287 -3.19 -178.20 -28.48
CA LEU A 287 -3.71 -177.03 -27.74
C LEU A 287 -4.66 -176.12 -28.55
N ALA A 288 -4.89 -176.44 -29.84
CA ALA A 288 -5.69 -175.65 -30.77
C ALA A 288 -7.22 -175.79 -30.63
N ARG A 289 -7.76 -176.63 -29.73
CA ARG A 289 -9.20 -176.98 -29.72
C ARG A 289 -10.07 -176.37 -28.62
N ILE A 290 -9.50 -175.64 -27.64
CA ILE A 290 -10.25 -175.16 -26.45
C ILE A 290 -10.42 -173.62 -26.39
N ALA A 291 -9.74 -172.83 -27.22
CA ALA A 291 -9.84 -171.36 -27.14
C ALA A 291 -10.99 -170.73 -27.95
N GLN A 292 -11.63 -171.49 -28.84
CA GLN A 292 -12.62 -171.02 -29.83
C GLN A 292 -13.97 -170.59 -29.21
N GLU A 293 -14.26 -170.92 -27.95
CA GLU A 293 -15.52 -170.55 -27.27
C GLU A 293 -15.46 -169.20 -26.52
N ARG A 294 -14.30 -168.54 -26.45
CA ARG A 294 -14.09 -167.31 -25.65
C ARG A 294 -14.31 -166.00 -26.44
N ASP A 295 -14.28 -166.04 -27.77
CA ASP A 295 -14.22 -164.83 -28.60
C ASP A 295 -15.59 -164.18 -28.92
N GLN A 296 -16.71 -164.87 -28.63
CA GLN A 296 -18.06 -164.33 -28.90
C GLN A 296 -18.55 -163.34 -27.81
N ALA A 297 -17.95 -163.33 -26.61
CA ALA A 297 -18.37 -162.46 -25.50
C ALA A 297 -17.62 -161.11 -25.43
N ARG A 298 -16.67 -160.84 -26.32
CA ARG A 298 -15.84 -159.62 -26.32
C ARG A 298 -16.30 -158.51 -27.28
N GLN A 299 -17.21 -158.80 -28.23
CA GLN A 299 -17.66 -157.81 -29.21
C GLN A 299 -18.70 -156.82 -28.67
N ASP A 300 -19.55 -157.21 -27.72
CA ASP A 300 -20.62 -156.33 -27.17
C ASP A 300 -20.12 -155.30 -26.15
N HIS A 301 -18.90 -155.47 -25.59
CA HIS A 301 -18.32 -154.54 -24.60
C HIS A 301 -17.60 -153.33 -25.25
N THR A 302 -17.29 -153.41 -26.55
CA THR A 302 -16.55 -152.36 -27.29
C THR A 302 -17.43 -151.19 -27.76
N GLU A 303 -18.73 -151.39 -27.97
CA GLU A 303 -19.63 -150.34 -28.49
C GLU A 303 -20.14 -149.35 -27.41
N LEU A 304 -20.24 -149.76 -26.14
CA LEU A 304 -20.64 -148.88 -25.03
C LEU A 304 -19.51 -147.94 -24.55
N HIS A 305 -18.24 -148.30 -24.77
CA HIS A 305 -17.09 -147.46 -24.39
C HIS A 305 -16.84 -146.28 -25.35
N ALA A 306 -17.30 -146.38 -26.62
CA ALA A 306 -17.16 -145.32 -27.62
C ALA A 306 -18.18 -144.17 -27.45
N LEU A 307 -19.38 -144.47 -26.91
CA LEU A 307 -20.41 -143.46 -26.63
C LEU A 307 -20.14 -142.64 -25.35
N MET A 308 -19.41 -143.19 -24.37
CA MET A 308 -19.00 -142.44 -23.17
C MET A 308 -17.85 -141.45 -23.44
N ALA A 309 -16.87 -141.81 -24.29
CA ALA A 309 -15.76 -140.93 -24.64
C ALA A 309 -16.20 -139.65 -25.40
N GLY A 310 -17.23 -139.74 -26.24
CA GLY A 310 -17.76 -138.57 -26.97
C GLY A 310 -18.49 -137.54 -26.11
N LYS A 311 -18.97 -137.93 -24.92
CA LYS A 311 -19.67 -137.03 -23.97
C LYS A 311 -18.70 -136.27 -23.06
N ASP A 312 -17.53 -136.83 -22.77
CA ASP A 312 -16.50 -136.20 -21.95
C ASP A 312 -15.70 -135.12 -22.73
N ASP A 313 -15.51 -135.30 -24.04
CA ASP A 313 -14.89 -134.30 -24.92
C ASP A 313 -15.79 -133.07 -25.18
N GLU A 314 -17.12 -133.23 -25.16
CA GLU A 314 -18.08 -132.12 -25.28
C GLU A 314 -18.15 -131.28 -23.98
N LEU A 315 -18.01 -131.89 -22.80
CA LEU A 315 -17.98 -131.19 -21.51
C LEU A 315 -16.68 -130.38 -21.33
N ALA A 316 -15.54 -130.87 -21.85
CA ALA A 316 -14.27 -130.14 -21.83
C ALA A 316 -14.30 -128.88 -22.72
N ARG A 317 -14.97 -128.93 -23.89
CA ARG A 317 -15.13 -127.77 -24.78
C ARG A 317 -16.04 -126.69 -24.18
N ILE A 318 -17.17 -127.08 -23.57
CA ILE A 318 -18.10 -126.14 -22.93
C ILE A 318 -17.46 -125.43 -21.72
N ALA A 319 -16.58 -126.11 -20.96
CA ALA A 319 -15.83 -125.50 -19.86
C ALA A 319 -14.80 -124.47 -20.36
N GLN A 320 -14.08 -124.78 -21.44
CA GLN A 320 -13.10 -123.89 -22.05
C GLN A 320 -13.77 -122.65 -22.69
N GLU A 321 -14.90 -122.82 -23.38
CA GLU A 321 -15.69 -121.71 -23.94
C GLU A 321 -16.25 -120.79 -22.85
N ARG A 322 -16.72 -121.34 -21.72
CA ARG A 322 -17.19 -120.54 -20.57
C ARG A 322 -16.09 -119.71 -19.94
N ASP A 323 -14.90 -120.26 -19.76
CA ASP A 323 -13.78 -119.54 -19.15
C ASP A 323 -13.20 -118.48 -20.11
N GLN A 324 -13.25 -118.73 -21.42
CA GLN A 324 -12.90 -117.76 -22.46
C GLN A 324 -13.89 -116.59 -22.52
N VAL A 325 -15.20 -116.84 -22.37
CA VAL A 325 -16.23 -115.80 -22.28
C VAL A 325 -16.09 -114.97 -20.99
N ARG A 326 -15.71 -115.59 -19.86
CA ARG A 326 -15.42 -114.85 -18.61
C ARG A 326 -14.20 -113.93 -18.75
N GLN A 327 -13.11 -114.40 -19.35
CA GLN A 327 -11.92 -113.58 -19.60
C GLN A 327 -12.21 -112.43 -20.57
N GLN A 328 -13.06 -112.66 -21.59
CA GLN A 328 -13.51 -111.59 -22.50
C GLN A 328 -14.40 -110.56 -21.78
N HIS A 329 -15.28 -110.99 -20.87
CA HIS A 329 -16.12 -110.08 -20.09
C HIS A 329 -15.30 -109.24 -19.08
N GLU A 330 -14.29 -109.82 -18.42
CA GLU A 330 -13.36 -109.07 -17.55
C GLU A 330 -12.53 -108.06 -18.33
N ALA A 331 -12.02 -108.44 -19.52
CA ALA A 331 -11.30 -107.52 -20.40
C ALA A 331 -12.17 -106.35 -20.89
N LEU A 332 -13.43 -106.62 -21.24
CA LEU A 332 -14.39 -105.58 -21.64
C LEU A 332 -14.80 -104.68 -20.46
N SER A 333 -14.90 -105.24 -19.25
CA SER A 333 -15.18 -104.46 -18.04
C SER A 333 -14.03 -103.52 -17.67
N LEU A 334 -12.78 -103.99 -17.77
CA LEU A 334 -11.59 -103.16 -17.56
C LEU A 334 -11.49 -102.06 -18.63
N ALA A 335 -11.70 -102.40 -19.90
CA ALA A 335 -11.72 -101.42 -20.98
C ALA A 335 -12.83 -100.37 -20.82
N ALA A 336 -14.02 -100.77 -20.35
CA ALA A 336 -15.10 -99.83 -20.06
C ALA A 336 -14.77 -98.91 -18.87
N GLN A 337 -14.08 -99.43 -17.85
CA GLN A 337 -13.66 -98.66 -16.69
C GLN A 337 -12.54 -97.66 -17.02
N GLU A 338 -11.58 -98.06 -17.87
CA GLU A 338 -10.55 -97.17 -18.43
C GLU A 338 -11.17 -96.07 -19.31
N LYS A 339 -12.16 -96.41 -20.16
CA LYS A 339 -12.87 -95.42 -20.99
C LYS A 339 -13.71 -94.45 -20.15
N SER A 340 -14.32 -94.90 -19.06
CA SER A 340 -15.01 -94.02 -18.10
C SER A 340 -14.03 -93.09 -17.39
N ALA A 341 -12.87 -93.60 -16.96
CA ALA A 341 -11.84 -92.79 -16.31
C ALA A 341 -11.21 -91.78 -17.29
N GLU A 342 -11.03 -92.14 -18.56
CA GLU A 342 -10.63 -91.20 -19.61
C GLU A 342 -11.70 -90.12 -19.79
N ALA A 343 -12.99 -90.48 -19.92
CA ALA A 343 -14.07 -89.50 -20.07
C ALA A 343 -14.17 -88.52 -18.89
N GLU A 344 -13.95 -89.00 -17.66
CA GLU A 344 -13.87 -88.14 -16.47
C GLU A 344 -12.66 -87.19 -16.51
N ARG A 345 -11.49 -87.66 -16.95
CA ARG A 345 -10.30 -86.80 -17.14
C ARG A 345 -10.55 -85.73 -18.19
N TRP A 346 -11.13 -86.08 -19.34
CA TRP A 346 -11.48 -85.11 -20.39
C TRP A 346 -12.51 -84.08 -19.89
N SER A 347 -13.48 -84.48 -19.09
CA SER A 347 -14.43 -83.57 -18.46
C SER A 347 -13.76 -82.62 -17.45
N GLN A 348 -12.86 -83.14 -16.62
CA GLN A 348 -12.08 -82.33 -15.67
C GLN A 348 -11.15 -81.34 -16.39
N ASP A 349 -10.45 -81.78 -17.44
CA ASP A 349 -9.58 -80.94 -18.25
C ASP A 349 -10.36 -79.86 -19.01
N ALA A 350 -11.54 -80.20 -19.55
CA ALA A 350 -12.43 -79.24 -20.20
C ALA A 350 -12.96 -78.19 -19.21
N ASN A 351 -13.35 -78.60 -18.00
CA ASN A 351 -13.80 -77.68 -16.95
C ASN A 351 -12.65 -76.80 -16.44
N ALA A 352 -11.43 -77.34 -16.31
CA ALA A 352 -10.24 -76.57 -15.95
C ALA A 352 -9.84 -75.57 -17.04
N ALA A 353 -9.94 -75.96 -18.32
CA ALA A 353 -9.73 -75.07 -19.45
C ALA A 353 -10.78 -73.95 -19.50
N HIS A 354 -12.05 -74.26 -19.22
CA HIS A 354 -13.12 -73.27 -19.15
C HIS A 354 -12.90 -72.28 -17.98
N ALA A 355 -12.51 -72.77 -16.80
CA ALA A 355 -12.19 -71.91 -15.67
C ALA A 355 -11.00 -70.97 -15.96
N ARG A 356 -9.96 -71.46 -16.64
CA ARG A 356 -8.82 -70.64 -17.10
C ARG A 356 -9.23 -69.59 -18.13
N ALA A 357 -10.13 -69.95 -19.06
CA ALA A 357 -10.67 -69.00 -20.03
C ALA A 357 -11.47 -67.88 -19.35
N GLN A 358 -12.32 -68.21 -18.37
CA GLN A 358 -13.07 -67.22 -17.59
C GLN A 358 -12.15 -66.30 -16.78
N THR A 359 -11.06 -66.83 -16.21
CA THR A 359 -10.09 -65.98 -15.50
C THR A 359 -9.34 -65.05 -16.45
N ALA A 360 -8.97 -65.54 -17.63
CA ALA A 360 -8.35 -64.70 -18.66
C ALA A 360 -9.29 -63.61 -19.18
N GLU A 361 -10.59 -63.90 -19.33
CA GLU A 361 -11.62 -62.93 -19.72
C GLU A 361 -11.85 -61.87 -18.63
N ALA A 362 -11.87 -62.28 -17.36
CA ALA A 362 -11.93 -61.36 -16.21
C ALA A 362 -10.68 -60.44 -16.16
N GLN A 363 -9.49 -60.98 -16.39
CA GLN A 363 -8.25 -60.19 -16.46
C GLN A 363 -8.23 -59.25 -17.67
N ALA A 364 -8.77 -59.69 -18.82
CA ALA A 364 -8.87 -58.86 -20.01
C ALA A 364 -9.86 -57.69 -19.82
N SER A 365 -11.04 -57.95 -19.24
CA SER A 365 -12.01 -56.91 -18.90
C SER A 365 -11.48 -55.92 -17.85
N GLU A 366 -10.74 -56.40 -16.85
CA GLU A 366 -10.06 -55.53 -15.89
C GLU A 366 -8.97 -54.67 -16.57
N SER A 367 -8.18 -55.25 -17.49
CA SER A 367 -7.17 -54.50 -18.23
C SER A 367 -7.78 -53.42 -19.12
N LEU A 368 -8.91 -53.70 -19.77
CA LEU A 368 -9.67 -52.72 -20.57
C LEU A 368 -10.23 -51.59 -19.69
N ALA A 369 -10.73 -51.92 -18.49
CA ALA A 369 -11.18 -50.90 -17.53
C ALA A 369 -10.04 -50.01 -17.05
N ARG A 370 -8.85 -50.58 -16.79
CA ARG A 370 -7.65 -49.81 -16.44
C ARG A 370 -7.18 -48.91 -17.58
N VAL A 371 -7.21 -49.39 -18.83
CA VAL A 371 -6.87 -48.58 -20.01
C VAL A 371 -7.87 -47.42 -20.17
N ALA A 372 -9.18 -47.68 -20.02
CA ALA A 372 -10.19 -46.63 -20.10
C ALA A 372 -10.03 -45.57 -18.98
N ALA A 373 -9.65 -45.98 -17.76
CA ALA A 373 -9.36 -45.05 -16.67
C ALA A 373 -8.12 -44.18 -16.97
N LEU A 374 -7.04 -44.79 -17.46
CA LEU A 374 -5.82 -44.06 -17.85
C LEU A 374 -6.06 -43.11 -19.03
N GLU A 375 -6.92 -43.49 -19.99
CA GLU A 375 -7.33 -42.61 -21.09
C GLU A 375 -8.15 -41.41 -20.60
N ALA A 376 -9.01 -41.60 -19.60
CA ALA A 376 -9.75 -40.50 -18.96
C ALA A 376 -8.80 -39.54 -18.23
N GLU A 377 -7.87 -40.07 -17.44
CA GLU A 377 -6.83 -39.27 -16.76
C GLU A 377 -5.95 -38.51 -17.76
N LEU A 378 -5.56 -39.14 -18.87
CA LEU A 378 -4.80 -38.48 -19.94
C LEU A 378 -5.57 -37.32 -20.57
N ASN A 379 -6.88 -37.48 -20.79
CA ASN A 379 -7.73 -36.43 -21.34
C ASN A 379 -7.94 -35.29 -20.33
N GLU A 380 -8.04 -35.58 -19.04
CA GLU A 380 -8.11 -34.58 -17.98
C GLU A 380 -6.82 -33.75 -17.90
N VAL A 381 -5.66 -34.42 -17.91
CA VAL A 381 -4.34 -33.74 -17.92
C VAL A 381 -4.16 -32.90 -19.18
N ARG A 382 -4.63 -33.38 -20.35
CA ARG A 382 -4.61 -32.58 -21.59
C ARG A 382 -5.50 -31.34 -21.49
N GLY A 383 -6.67 -31.45 -20.87
CA GLY A 383 -7.56 -30.33 -20.60
C GLY A 383 -6.91 -29.30 -19.66
N ALA A 384 -6.29 -29.77 -18.57
CA ALA A 384 -5.59 -28.91 -17.62
C ALA A 384 -4.39 -28.20 -18.27
N LEU A 385 -3.61 -28.88 -19.11
CA LEU A 385 -2.48 -28.29 -19.82
C LEU A 385 -2.94 -27.26 -20.87
N ALA A 386 -4.07 -27.48 -21.53
CA ALA A 386 -4.65 -26.50 -22.44
C ALA A 386 -5.09 -25.22 -21.69
N ALA A 387 -5.74 -25.38 -20.54
CA ALA A 387 -6.13 -24.26 -19.68
C ALA A 387 -4.91 -23.51 -19.12
N GLU A 388 -3.85 -24.22 -18.72
CA GLU A 388 -2.60 -23.60 -18.27
C GLU A 388 -1.94 -22.80 -19.39
N ARG A 389 -1.92 -23.32 -20.63
CA ARG A 389 -1.39 -22.58 -21.79
C ARG A 389 -2.19 -21.33 -22.10
N GLU A 390 -3.51 -21.37 -21.97
CA GLU A 390 -4.38 -20.21 -22.15
C GLU A 390 -4.14 -19.17 -21.05
N ASN A 391 -4.02 -19.61 -19.79
CA ASN A 391 -3.67 -18.73 -18.66
C ASN A 391 -2.27 -18.13 -18.81
N ALA A 392 -1.29 -18.90 -19.27
CA ALA A 392 0.06 -18.40 -19.54
C ALA A 392 0.08 -17.40 -20.70
N ALA A 393 -0.76 -17.60 -21.73
CA ALA A 393 -0.95 -16.64 -22.80
C ALA A 393 -1.59 -15.34 -22.27
N ALA A 394 -2.61 -15.43 -21.42
CA ALA A 394 -3.23 -14.28 -20.77
C ALA A 394 -2.22 -13.50 -19.90
N LEU A 395 -1.47 -14.19 -19.04
CA LEU A 395 -0.40 -13.59 -18.23
C LEU A 395 0.67 -12.93 -19.11
N LYS A 396 1.03 -13.53 -20.24
CA LYS A 396 1.98 -12.92 -21.18
C LYS A 396 1.43 -11.63 -21.79
N THR A 397 0.13 -11.57 -22.10
CA THR A 397 -0.50 -10.34 -22.60
C THR A 397 -0.57 -9.25 -21.52
N GLU A 398 -0.86 -9.62 -20.26
CA GLU A 398 -0.83 -8.70 -19.13
C GLU A 398 0.58 -8.16 -18.89
N ILE A 399 1.61 -9.02 -18.94
CA ILE A 399 3.01 -8.59 -18.81
C ILE A 399 3.42 -7.65 -19.95
N SER A 400 2.96 -7.88 -21.19
CA SER A 400 3.19 -6.91 -22.27
C SER A 400 2.48 -5.58 -22.02
N ALA A 401 1.23 -5.60 -21.55
CA ALA A 401 0.49 -4.39 -21.21
C ALA A 401 1.17 -3.60 -20.06
N HIS A 402 1.68 -4.30 -19.05
CA HIS A 402 2.47 -3.70 -17.96
C HIS A 402 3.79 -3.12 -18.46
N ARG A 403 4.48 -3.81 -19.39
CA ARG A 403 5.71 -3.29 -20.02
C ARG A 403 5.43 -2.04 -20.84
N ASP A 404 4.35 -2.01 -21.60
CA ASP A 404 3.95 -0.85 -22.40
C ASP A 404 3.51 0.32 -21.50
N HIS A 405 2.85 0.03 -20.38
CA HIS A 405 2.53 1.03 -19.37
C HIS A 405 3.78 1.60 -18.70
N ALA A 406 4.73 0.75 -18.30
CA ALA A 406 6.02 1.18 -17.76
C ALA A 406 6.83 2.00 -18.78
N GLY A 407 6.76 1.64 -20.07
CA GLY A 407 7.37 2.42 -21.15
C GLY A 407 6.75 3.81 -21.30
N ARG A 408 5.41 3.91 -21.19
CA ARG A 408 4.70 5.20 -21.19
C ARG A 408 5.07 6.07 -19.98
N VAL A 409 5.03 5.51 -18.78
CA VAL A 409 5.42 6.21 -17.54
C VAL A 409 6.90 6.63 -17.59
N GLY A 410 7.77 5.80 -18.15
CA GLY A 410 9.18 6.15 -18.39
C GLY A 410 9.33 7.34 -19.34
N GLY A 411 8.57 7.35 -20.45
CA GLY A 411 8.54 8.48 -21.39
C GLY A 411 7.99 9.77 -20.76
N GLU A 412 6.94 9.68 -19.95
CA GLU A 412 6.39 10.81 -19.19
C GLU A 412 7.39 11.35 -18.16
N LEU A 413 8.13 10.47 -17.48
CA LEU A 413 9.19 10.85 -16.55
C LEU A 413 10.35 11.55 -17.25
N ASP A 414 10.78 11.04 -18.40
CA ASP A 414 11.85 11.67 -19.19
C ASP A 414 11.42 13.03 -19.75
N GLU A 415 10.15 13.16 -20.15
CA GLU A 415 9.58 14.45 -20.57
C GLU A 415 9.48 15.44 -19.39
N ALA A 416 9.05 14.98 -18.22
CA ALA A 416 9.06 15.80 -17.00
C ALA A 416 10.49 16.22 -16.61
N ARG A 417 11.48 15.33 -16.77
CA ARG A 417 12.90 15.64 -16.54
C ARG A 417 13.43 16.67 -17.55
N LYS A 418 13.03 16.61 -18.81
CA LYS A 418 13.34 17.65 -19.81
C LYS A 418 12.70 18.98 -19.44
N GLN A 419 11.43 18.98 -19.04
CA GLN A 419 10.74 20.19 -18.58
C GLN A 419 11.41 20.80 -17.35
N ILE A 420 11.81 19.99 -16.37
CA ILE A 420 12.58 20.44 -15.20
C ILE A 420 13.95 21.00 -15.62
N SER A 421 14.63 20.37 -16.59
CA SER A 421 15.91 20.86 -17.10
C SER A 421 15.77 22.22 -17.79
N VAL A 422 14.72 22.40 -18.61
CA VAL A 422 14.39 23.68 -19.23
C VAL A 422 14.04 24.73 -18.18
N LEU A 423 13.27 24.38 -17.14
CA LEU A 423 12.97 25.29 -16.03
C LEU A 423 14.22 25.65 -15.21
N MET A 424 15.15 24.71 -15.03
CA MET A 424 16.43 24.97 -14.36
C MET A 424 17.34 25.86 -15.20
N GLU A 425 17.34 25.69 -16.52
CA GLU A 425 18.06 26.56 -17.45
C GLU A 425 17.45 27.96 -17.47
N GLN A 426 16.13 28.09 -17.54
CA GLN A 426 15.43 29.36 -17.40
C GLN A 426 15.68 30.03 -16.04
N LYS A 427 15.74 29.25 -14.95
CA LYS A 427 16.09 29.76 -13.63
C LYS A 427 17.55 30.20 -13.55
N ALA A 428 18.46 29.50 -14.23
CA ALA A 428 19.86 29.89 -14.33
C ALA A 428 20.03 31.15 -15.20
N GLU A 429 19.25 31.29 -16.27
CA GLU A 429 19.16 32.51 -17.08
C GLU A 429 18.60 33.67 -16.28
N GLN A 430 17.50 33.48 -15.53
CA GLN A 430 16.96 34.48 -14.61
C GLN A 430 17.95 34.84 -13.50
N GLY A 431 18.71 33.87 -13.00
CA GLY A 431 19.80 34.09 -12.04
C GLY A 431 20.97 34.87 -12.65
N ALA A 432 21.30 34.61 -13.92
CA ALA A 432 22.31 35.35 -14.67
C ALA A 432 21.84 36.76 -15.03
N GLU A 433 20.55 36.96 -15.29
CA GLU A 433 19.92 38.27 -15.47
C GLU A 433 19.89 39.05 -14.16
N LEU A 434 19.57 38.41 -13.04
CA LEU A 434 19.70 39.01 -11.69
C LEU A 434 21.15 39.39 -11.39
N ALA A 435 22.12 38.56 -11.79
CA ALA A 435 23.54 38.89 -11.66
C ALA A 435 23.96 40.04 -12.59
N ARG A 436 23.41 40.12 -13.81
CA ARG A 436 23.61 41.27 -14.72
C ARG A 436 22.99 42.54 -14.17
N VAL A 437 21.75 42.50 -13.70
CA VAL A 437 21.09 43.64 -13.05
C VAL A 437 21.83 44.03 -11.78
N SER A 438 22.34 43.07 -11.00
CA SER A 438 23.20 43.34 -9.86
C SER A 438 24.52 44.00 -10.28
N ASN A 439 25.13 43.56 -11.38
CA ASN A 439 26.33 44.18 -11.93
C ASN A 439 26.06 45.56 -12.54
N ASP A 440 24.90 45.80 -13.14
CA ASP A 440 24.47 47.10 -13.65
C ASP A 440 24.18 48.06 -12.49
N VAL A 441 23.59 47.58 -11.40
CA VAL A 441 23.46 48.32 -10.14
C VAL A 441 24.82 48.62 -9.53
N ASN A 442 25.77 47.70 -9.60
CA ASN A 442 27.16 47.94 -9.17
C ASN A 442 27.89 48.93 -10.10
N ALA A 443 27.64 48.92 -11.42
CA ALA A 443 28.19 49.90 -12.35
C ALA A 443 27.56 51.30 -12.18
N LEU A 444 26.28 51.36 -11.80
CA LEU A 444 25.61 52.60 -11.38
C LEU A 444 26.17 53.09 -10.04
N ARG A 445 26.53 52.18 -9.13
CA ARG A 445 27.24 52.49 -7.88
C ARG A 445 28.66 53.00 -8.14
N GLU A 446 29.44 52.39 -9.04
CA GLU A 446 30.76 52.90 -9.43
C GLU A 446 30.67 54.28 -10.14
N ARG A 447 29.61 54.52 -10.91
CA ARG A 447 29.31 55.86 -11.46
C ARG A 447 28.94 56.87 -10.35
N ALA A 448 28.21 56.44 -9.32
CA ALA A 448 27.95 57.27 -8.14
C ALA A 448 29.24 57.52 -7.33
N GLU A 449 30.12 56.53 -7.19
CA GLU A 449 31.43 56.65 -6.53
C GLU A 449 32.39 57.55 -7.32
N SER A 450 32.28 57.63 -8.65
CA SER A 450 33.03 58.61 -9.46
C SER A 450 32.54 60.05 -9.25
N ALA A 451 31.25 60.23 -8.93
CA ALA A 451 30.70 61.52 -8.50
C ALA A 451 31.06 61.84 -7.03
N GLU A 452 31.19 60.81 -6.20
CA GLU A 452 31.65 60.89 -4.81
C GLU A 452 33.15 61.21 -4.70
N LYS A 453 33.98 60.76 -5.66
CA LYS A 453 35.42 61.11 -5.72
C LYS A 453 35.67 62.62 -5.81
N ASN A 454 34.79 63.38 -6.47
CA ASN A 454 34.82 64.86 -6.46
C ASN A 454 34.37 65.49 -5.13
N ALA A 455 33.63 64.75 -4.29
CA ALA A 455 33.29 65.16 -2.92
C ALA A 455 34.33 64.69 -1.88
N THR A 456 35.08 63.62 -2.16
CA THR A 456 36.07 63.03 -1.25
C THR A 456 37.40 63.79 -1.11
N ASP A 457 37.73 64.72 -2.03
CA ASP A 457 38.83 65.68 -1.79
C ASP A 457 38.48 66.72 -0.71
N LEU A 458 37.17 66.94 -0.45
CA LEU A 458 36.69 67.75 0.67
C LEU A 458 36.65 66.96 2.00
N ALA A 459 36.50 65.63 1.94
CA ALA A 459 36.42 64.75 3.10
C ALA A 459 37.79 64.23 3.59
N LYS A 460 38.84 64.25 2.75
CA LYS A 460 40.26 64.07 3.13
C LYS A 460 40.74 65.08 4.20
N ARG A 461 39.93 66.13 4.40
CA ARG A 461 39.70 66.93 5.61
C ARG A 461 39.94 66.30 6.97
N LEU A 462 39.18 65.23 7.23
CA LEU A 462 38.54 65.13 8.54
C LEU A 462 38.75 63.83 9.29
N VAL A 463 39.18 62.73 8.68
CA VAL A 463 39.15 61.45 9.43
C VAL A 463 40.27 60.49 9.05
N GLU A 464 41.51 60.98 9.02
CA GLU A 464 42.68 60.24 9.53
C GLU A 464 42.53 59.85 11.03
N LYS A 465 41.32 59.87 11.59
CA LYS A 465 41.00 59.45 12.94
C LYS A 465 40.10 58.23 12.92
N GLU A 466 40.79 57.10 12.99
CA GLU A 466 40.40 55.96 13.81
C GLU A 466 39.31 55.09 13.15
N GLN A 467 39.65 54.16 12.24
CA GLN A 467 40.16 52.83 12.63
C GLN A 467 39.33 52.29 13.83
N GLY A 468 38.11 51.79 13.67
CA GLY A 468 37.58 51.00 12.54
C GLY A 468 38.32 49.67 12.51
N GLU A 469 37.77 48.49 12.83
CA GLU A 469 36.40 48.05 12.62
C GLU A 469 35.98 46.98 13.67
N GLU A 470 36.80 46.71 14.71
CA GLU A 470 36.51 45.67 15.72
C GLU A 470 35.82 46.20 16.99
N SER A 471 35.90 47.51 17.22
CA SER A 471 35.11 48.23 18.22
C SER A 471 33.64 48.41 17.79
N GLU A 472 33.35 48.23 16.51
CA GLU A 472 32.08 48.67 15.91
C GLU A 472 30.93 47.70 16.18
N LEU A 473 31.17 46.39 16.31
CA LEU A 473 30.09 45.45 16.63
C LEU A 473 29.69 45.48 18.11
N ALA A 474 30.65 45.63 19.02
CA ALA A 474 30.37 45.80 20.45
C ALA A 474 29.87 47.22 20.78
N SER A 475 30.31 48.24 20.04
CA SER A 475 29.73 49.57 20.11
C SER A 475 28.35 49.59 19.49
N LEU A 476 28.06 48.92 18.38
CA LEU A 476 26.70 48.86 17.79
C LEU A 476 25.72 48.13 18.72
N GLN A 477 26.10 47.05 19.39
CA GLN A 477 25.21 46.39 20.35
C GLN A 477 25.03 47.20 21.64
N ARG A 478 26.07 47.90 22.13
CA ARG A 478 25.94 48.89 23.21
C ARG A 478 25.22 50.16 22.77
N GLN A 479 25.30 50.53 21.49
CA GLN A 479 24.71 51.73 20.90
C GLN A 479 23.24 51.48 20.60
N ILE A 480 22.83 50.28 20.19
CA ILE A 480 21.43 49.89 20.03
C ILE A 480 20.77 49.73 21.40
N SER A 481 21.44 49.15 22.39
CA SER A 481 20.90 49.07 23.75
C SER A 481 20.92 50.42 24.48
N ALA A 482 21.92 51.28 24.20
CA ALA A 482 21.94 52.67 24.64
C ALA A 482 20.96 53.54 23.86
N GLN A 483 20.70 53.29 22.57
CA GLN A 483 19.65 53.94 21.79
C GLN A 483 18.30 53.49 22.28
N ALA A 484 18.08 52.21 22.55
CA ALA A 484 16.81 51.72 23.09
C ALA A 484 16.56 52.30 24.49
N LYS A 485 17.59 52.40 25.34
CA LYS A 485 17.49 53.11 26.63
C LYS A 485 17.36 54.62 26.48
N ALA A 486 18.02 55.24 25.51
CA ALA A 486 17.92 56.67 25.23
C ALA A 486 16.60 57.03 24.57
N HIS A 487 16.03 56.16 23.74
CA HIS A 487 14.71 56.27 23.14
C HIS A 487 13.65 55.99 24.19
N SER A 488 13.76 54.95 25.01
CA SER A 488 12.84 54.74 26.14
C SER A 488 12.89 55.92 27.10
N LYS A 489 14.07 56.39 27.49
CA LYS A 489 14.21 57.57 28.34
C LYS A 489 13.72 58.84 27.64
N ALA A 490 13.96 59.01 26.34
CA ALA A 490 13.43 60.13 25.58
C ALA A 490 11.91 60.04 25.39
N TYR A 491 11.33 58.83 25.33
CA TYR A 491 9.89 58.59 25.28
C TYR A 491 9.25 58.84 26.65
N ASP A 492 9.90 58.43 27.73
CA ASP A 492 9.47 58.70 29.11
C ASP A 492 9.63 60.20 29.43
N ASP A 493 10.71 60.84 28.98
CA ASP A 493 10.93 62.28 29.08
C ASP A 493 9.96 63.04 28.16
N LEU A 494 9.65 62.55 26.95
CA LEU A 494 8.60 63.10 26.07
C LEU A 494 7.23 62.93 26.67
N ARG A 495 6.96 61.82 27.36
CA ARG A 495 5.69 61.55 28.03
C ARG A 495 5.55 62.42 29.28
N ALA A 496 6.59 62.53 30.10
CA ALA A 496 6.64 63.44 31.25
C ALA A 496 6.55 64.90 30.79
N ASN A 497 7.23 65.27 29.71
CA ASN A 497 7.13 66.60 29.11
C ASN A 497 5.74 66.81 28.51
N ALA A 498 5.12 65.81 27.87
CA ALA A 498 3.74 65.90 27.38
C ALA A 498 2.73 66.02 28.54
N GLU A 499 2.92 65.31 29.64
CA GLU A 499 2.14 65.45 30.86
C GLU A 499 2.35 66.84 31.50
N GLN A 500 3.58 67.35 31.51
CA GLN A 500 3.89 68.73 31.90
C GLN A 500 3.28 69.75 30.95
N TRP A 501 3.25 69.53 29.64
CA TRP A 501 2.60 70.39 28.64
C TRP A 501 1.09 70.32 28.74
N VAL A 502 0.50 69.18 29.09
CA VAL A 502 -0.94 69.06 29.36
C VAL A 502 -1.29 69.79 30.64
N THR A 503 -0.45 69.68 31.68
CA THR A 503 -0.64 70.39 32.95
C THR A 503 -0.43 71.90 32.77
N TYR A 504 0.62 72.29 32.06
CA TYR A 504 0.91 73.67 31.68
C TYR A 504 -0.15 74.22 30.75
N ALA A 505 -0.68 73.46 29.80
CA ALA A 505 -1.79 73.91 28.95
C ALA A 505 -3.10 74.04 29.73
N LYS A 506 -3.35 73.17 30.73
CA LYS A 506 -4.47 73.34 31.66
C LYS A 506 -4.31 74.57 32.54
N ASP A 507 -3.13 74.78 33.13
CA ASP A 507 -2.82 75.97 33.96
C ASP A 507 -2.82 77.25 33.10
N LEU A 508 -2.23 77.22 31.90
CA LEU A 508 -2.22 78.32 30.95
C LEU A 508 -3.64 78.61 30.46
N ARG A 509 -4.48 77.59 30.20
CA ARG A 509 -5.89 77.79 29.86
C ARG A 509 -6.65 78.41 31.02
N GLN A 510 -6.45 77.94 32.25
CA GLN A 510 -7.09 78.51 33.43
C GLN A 510 -6.60 79.94 33.70
N ARG A 511 -5.30 80.22 33.53
CA ARG A 511 -4.72 81.56 33.58
C ARG A 511 -5.19 82.44 32.45
N LEU A 512 -5.38 81.92 31.24
CA LEU A 512 -5.94 82.66 30.11
C LEU A 512 -7.41 82.94 30.31
N ASP A 513 -8.17 82.04 30.91
CA ASP A 513 -9.58 82.28 31.24
C ASP A 513 -9.68 83.37 32.32
N VAL A 514 -8.89 83.27 33.40
CA VAL A 514 -8.81 84.30 34.45
C VAL A 514 -8.22 85.63 33.95
N ALA A 515 -7.22 85.59 33.06
CA ALA A 515 -6.61 86.77 32.46
C ALA A 515 -7.53 87.40 31.42
N ASN A 516 -8.27 86.61 30.63
CA ASN A 516 -9.28 87.13 29.71
C ASN A 516 -10.42 87.79 30.49
N GLU A 517 -10.88 87.20 31.61
CA GLU A 517 -11.85 87.86 32.49
C GLU A 517 -11.30 89.17 33.09
N LYS A 518 -10.04 89.17 33.56
CA LYS A 518 -9.38 90.40 34.08
C LYS A 518 -9.12 91.44 33.00
N ILE A 519 -8.72 91.02 31.80
CA ILE A 519 -8.46 91.91 30.66
C ILE A 519 -9.78 92.49 30.17
N LEU A 520 -10.83 91.68 30.01
CA LEU A 520 -12.18 92.17 29.67
C LEU A 520 -12.70 93.17 30.72
N PHE A 521 -12.44 92.92 32.01
CA PHE A 521 -12.82 93.86 33.08
C PHE A 521 -11.98 95.15 33.06
N ILE A 522 -10.65 95.04 32.89
CA ILE A 522 -9.76 96.20 32.81
C ILE A 522 -10.07 97.03 31.57
N ASP A 523 -10.31 96.40 30.42
CA ASP A 523 -10.55 97.07 29.14
C ASP A 523 -11.94 97.73 29.12
N ALA A 524 -12.97 97.07 29.66
CA ALA A 524 -14.27 97.69 29.89
C ALA A 524 -14.19 98.88 30.86
N ARG A 525 -13.37 98.78 31.91
CA ARG A 525 -13.13 99.85 32.87
C ARG A 525 -12.33 101.02 32.28
N SER A 526 -11.22 100.77 31.58
CA SER A 526 -10.40 101.82 30.96
C SER A 526 -11.16 102.51 29.84
N THR A 527 -11.96 101.76 29.07
CA THR A 527 -12.85 102.34 28.05
C THR A 527 -13.92 103.24 28.69
N GLY A 528 -14.49 102.82 29.83
CA GLY A 528 -15.41 103.66 30.61
C GLY A 528 -14.77 104.92 31.21
N GLU A 529 -13.57 104.80 31.77
CA GLU A 529 -12.80 105.92 32.34
C GLU A 529 -12.39 106.94 31.26
N VAL A 530 -11.92 106.47 30.09
CA VAL A 530 -11.57 107.35 28.95
C VAL A 530 -12.81 108.04 28.37
N ALA A 531 -13.94 107.35 28.29
CA ALA A 531 -15.21 107.95 27.84
C ALA A 531 -15.72 109.03 28.81
N LEU A 532 -15.63 108.80 30.13
CA LEU A 532 -15.96 109.80 31.15
C LEU A 532 -15.01 111.01 31.10
N MET A 533 -13.70 110.77 30.97
CA MET A 533 -12.70 111.85 30.88
C MET A 533 -12.92 112.73 29.64
N ARG A 534 -13.18 112.13 28.47
CA ARG A 534 -13.49 112.88 27.24
C ARG A 534 -14.77 113.69 27.38
N ARG A 535 -15.79 113.17 28.06
CA ARG A 535 -17.06 113.88 28.26
C ARG A 535 -16.97 115.00 29.30
N LEU A 536 -16.25 114.78 30.40
CA LEU A 536 -15.95 115.83 31.37
C LEU A 536 -15.12 116.96 30.74
N ALA A 537 -14.19 116.64 29.84
CA ALA A 537 -13.43 117.63 29.08
C ALA A 537 -14.34 118.48 28.17
N VAL A 538 -15.29 117.86 27.46
CA VAL A 538 -16.25 118.56 26.60
C VAL A 538 -17.24 119.42 27.40
N GLU A 539 -17.73 118.94 28.56
CA GLU A 539 -18.59 119.74 29.44
C GLU A 539 -17.82 120.90 30.11
N LEU A 540 -16.53 120.71 30.44
CA LEU A 540 -15.66 121.78 30.92
C LEU A 540 -15.41 122.85 29.86
N GLU A 541 -15.19 122.44 28.60
CA GLU A 541 -15.06 123.35 27.45
C GLU A 541 -16.32 124.18 27.24
N ARG A 542 -17.51 123.60 27.46
CA ARG A 542 -18.80 124.28 27.36
C ARG A 542 -19.06 125.28 28.50
N MET A 543 -18.58 125.01 29.71
CA MET A 543 -18.84 125.82 30.91
C MET A 543 -17.77 126.90 31.15
N LYS A 544 -16.50 126.62 30.86
CA LYS A 544 -15.36 127.55 31.00
C LYS A 544 -14.29 127.26 29.92
N PRO A 545 -14.37 127.93 28.76
CA PRO A 545 -13.45 127.66 27.65
C PRO A 545 -11.98 128.03 27.93
N ASP A 546 -11.71 128.97 28.85
CA ASP A 546 -10.34 129.37 29.22
C ASP A 546 -9.71 128.49 30.31
N HIS A 547 -10.34 127.36 30.66
CA HIS A 547 -9.84 126.47 31.71
C HIS A 547 -8.65 125.63 31.20
N GLU A 548 -7.57 125.55 31.98
CA GLU A 548 -6.31 124.89 31.59
C GLU A 548 -6.49 123.43 31.14
N LEU A 549 -7.49 122.73 31.66
CA LEU A 549 -7.83 121.35 31.31
C LEU A 549 -8.52 121.17 29.94
N VAL A 550 -8.86 122.24 29.22
CA VAL A 550 -9.37 122.19 27.84
C VAL A 550 -8.20 122.11 26.84
N LEU A 551 -7.03 122.65 27.20
CA LEU A 551 -5.84 122.62 26.35
C LEU A 551 -5.29 121.19 26.23
N ARG A 552 -5.13 120.73 24.99
CA ARG A 552 -4.72 119.36 24.65
C ARG A 552 -3.37 118.95 25.26
N GLU A 553 -2.44 119.89 25.37
CA GLU A 553 -1.13 119.67 26.00
C GLU A 553 -1.22 119.46 27.51
N ALA A 554 -2.11 120.19 28.20
CA ALA A 554 -2.35 120.02 29.63
C ALA A 554 -3.08 118.69 29.92
N GLN A 555 -4.02 118.29 29.05
CA GLN A 555 -4.66 116.97 29.12
C GLN A 555 -3.65 115.83 28.89
N GLN A 556 -2.76 115.96 27.91
CA GLN A 556 -1.72 114.96 27.64
C GLN A 556 -0.74 114.83 28.81
N LYS A 557 -0.34 115.94 29.44
CA LYS A 557 0.47 115.91 30.67
C LYS A 557 -0.26 115.23 31.82
N LEU A 558 -1.50 115.61 32.10
CA LEU A 558 -2.28 115.02 33.19
C LEU A 558 -2.53 113.51 32.98
N ILE A 559 -2.84 113.10 31.74
CA ILE A 559 -3.01 111.68 31.37
C ILE A 559 -1.68 110.93 31.50
N GLY A 560 -0.57 111.52 31.02
CA GLY A 560 0.77 110.97 31.16
C GLY A 560 1.16 110.76 32.62
N ASP A 561 0.91 111.75 33.49
CA ASP A 561 1.21 111.68 34.91
C ASP A 561 0.35 110.63 35.64
N LYS A 562 -0.95 110.59 35.35
CA LYS A 562 -1.87 109.56 35.88
C LYS A 562 -1.49 108.16 35.41
N MET A 563 -1.12 107.99 34.14
CA MET A 563 -0.72 106.70 33.57
C MET A 563 0.61 106.24 34.19
N THR A 564 1.56 107.16 34.37
CA THR A 564 2.82 106.91 35.09
C THR A 564 2.56 106.46 36.53
N GLN A 565 1.63 107.11 37.23
CA GLN A 565 1.28 106.79 38.61
C GLN A 565 0.59 105.41 38.74
N GLN A 566 -0.35 105.08 37.85
CA GLN A 566 -1.02 103.78 37.86
C GLN A 566 -0.10 102.62 37.47
N LEU A 567 0.80 102.85 36.51
CA LEU A 567 1.80 101.86 36.12
C LEU A 567 2.81 101.66 37.24
N ALA A 568 3.23 102.73 37.93
CA ALA A 568 4.11 102.64 39.09
C ALA A 568 3.48 101.83 40.23
N GLN A 569 2.18 102.01 40.51
CA GLN A 569 1.44 101.18 41.48
C GLN A 569 1.39 99.69 41.10
N LYS A 570 1.49 99.37 39.80
CA LYS A 570 1.53 97.99 39.29
C LYS A 570 2.95 97.46 39.10
N GLY A 571 3.97 98.21 39.56
CA GLY A 571 5.38 97.82 39.45
C GLY A 571 6.00 98.04 38.06
N TYR A 572 5.47 98.97 37.27
CA TYR A 572 5.99 99.34 35.95
C TYR A 572 6.31 100.84 35.91
N ARG A 573 7.44 101.22 35.32
CA ARG A 573 7.82 102.61 35.07
C ARG A 573 7.45 102.97 33.63
N TYR A 574 6.62 104.00 33.47
CA TYR A 574 6.27 104.57 32.18
C TYR A 574 7.13 105.80 31.92
N ASP A 575 7.76 105.87 30.76
CA ASP A 575 8.41 107.10 30.27
C ASP A 575 7.46 107.81 29.29
N PRO A 576 6.86 108.95 29.69
CA PRO A 576 5.89 109.66 28.87
C PRO A 576 6.49 110.29 27.60
N ALA A 577 7.82 110.44 27.50
CA ALA A 577 8.47 110.98 26.29
C ALA A 577 8.67 109.93 25.20
N THR A 578 8.86 108.66 25.57
CA THR A 578 9.17 107.56 24.63
C THR A 578 8.04 106.55 24.51
N ALA A 579 7.00 106.66 25.33
CA ALA A 579 5.87 105.73 25.41
C ALA A 579 6.29 104.27 25.71
N VAL A 580 7.46 104.08 26.31
CA VAL A 580 8.00 102.77 26.70
C VAL A 580 7.59 102.46 28.14
N MET A 581 7.06 101.24 28.36
CA MET A 581 6.82 100.69 29.70
C MET A 581 7.94 99.72 30.06
N SER A 582 8.61 99.97 31.19
CA SER A 582 9.63 99.08 31.75
C SER A 582 9.14 98.52 33.08
N LYS A 583 9.47 97.27 33.41
CA LYS A 583 9.12 96.69 34.71
C LYS A 583 10.10 97.22 35.75
N ILE A 584 9.60 97.66 36.90
CA ILE A 584 10.45 98.02 38.04
C ILE A 584 10.93 96.70 38.61
N GLU A 585 12.17 96.32 38.28
CA GLU A 585 12.82 95.14 38.85
C GLU A 585 12.96 95.34 40.37
N THR A 586 12.37 94.45 41.14
CA THR A 586 12.67 94.24 42.56
C THR A 586 13.55 93.03 42.71
#